data_AF-A0A8K0CGN8-F1
#
_entry.id   AF-A0A8K0CGN8-F1
#
_cell.length_a   1.000
_cell.length_b   1.000
_cell.length_c   1.000
_cell.angle_alpha   90.00
_cell.angle_beta   90.00
_cell.angle_gamma   90.00
#
_symmetry.space_group_name_H-M   'P 1'
#
loop_
_entity.id
_entity.type
_entity.pdbx_description
1 polymer ?
#
loop_
_entity_poly.entity_id
_entity_poly.type
_entity_poly.pdbx_seq_one_letter_code
_entity_poly.pdbx_strand_id
1 'polypeptide(L)'
;LYNNSHLIEELDRDFDRLAPIIFMYEDNPKKAEISKKLKNYYFGNKNIDDSTKTKLTNLFSDAWFVYPHAATVHLHAKYTSHPVYSYLFGIKGSLSFAKIIGDPEHDYGITYIYLIMEIFPDYKPDESEKKCIDIMTSLWTAFALTGNPTPTTNSLIKPKWEPIQNDVLSYYFLRSDYDVKMTQDIYKERIDFWKNLSYDSRNSRIKDEF
;
A
#
# COMPACT_ATOMS: atom_id res chain seq x y z
N LEU A 1 9.95 -14.39 3.98
CA LEU A 1 9.27 -14.54 5.29
C LEU A 1 8.29 -15.72 5.25
N TYR A 2 7.22 -15.64 4.45
CA TYR A 2 6.11 -16.61 4.49
C TYR A 2 6.39 -18.05 4.05
N ASN A 3 7.47 -18.30 3.31
CA ASN A 3 7.89 -19.64 2.89
C ASN A 3 8.85 -20.32 3.86
N ASN A 4 9.17 -19.67 4.97
CA ASN A 4 10.11 -20.17 5.95
C ASN A 4 9.52 -20.01 7.36
N SER A 5 8.97 -21.11 7.89
CA SER A 5 8.35 -21.13 9.22
C SER A 5 9.31 -20.67 10.33
N HIS A 6 10.61 -20.95 10.20
CA HIS A 6 11.62 -20.49 11.14
C HIS A 6 11.66 -18.95 11.23
N LEU A 7 11.51 -18.23 10.11
CA LEU A 7 11.51 -16.76 10.11
C LEU A 7 10.23 -16.19 10.75
N ILE A 8 9.09 -16.88 10.62
CA ILE A 8 7.85 -16.49 11.27
C ILE A 8 7.94 -16.73 12.79
N GLU A 9 8.47 -17.89 13.20
CA GLU A 9 8.70 -18.21 14.61
C GLU A 9 9.72 -17.28 15.27
N GLU A 10 10.79 -16.90 14.55
CA GLU A 10 11.75 -15.90 15.02
C GLU A 10 11.07 -14.53 15.17
N LEU A 11 10.27 -14.11 14.19
CA LEU A 11 9.53 -12.85 14.26
C LEU A 11 8.53 -12.81 15.43
N ASP A 12 7.83 -13.91 15.70
CA ASP A 12 6.89 -13.98 16.83
C ASP A 12 7.62 -13.86 18.18
N ARG A 13 8.70 -14.64 18.33
CA ARG A 13 9.52 -14.73 19.54
C ARG A 13 10.23 -13.43 19.84
N ASP A 14 10.84 -12.84 18.82
CA ASP A 14 11.72 -11.68 18.93
C ASP A 14 11.06 -10.39 18.44
N PHE A 15 9.73 -10.33 18.42
CA PHE A 15 8.99 -9.19 17.85
C PHE A 15 9.47 -7.83 18.40
N ASP A 16 9.68 -7.71 19.71
CA ASP A 16 10.11 -6.45 20.35
C ASP A 16 11.56 -6.05 19.98
N ARG A 17 12.39 -7.03 19.57
CA ARG A 17 13.75 -6.79 19.07
C ARG A 17 13.75 -6.46 17.58
N LEU A 18 12.94 -7.16 16.79
CA LEU A 18 12.93 -7.09 15.34
C LEU A 18 12.06 -5.98 14.78
N ALA A 19 10.88 -5.73 15.35
CA ALA A 19 9.94 -4.73 14.83
C ALA A 19 10.53 -3.31 14.75
N PRO A 20 11.34 -2.81 15.71
CA PRO A 20 11.99 -1.52 15.57
C PRO A 20 12.93 -1.42 14.37
N ILE A 21 13.64 -2.50 14.03
CA ILE A 21 14.56 -2.54 12.88
C ILE A 21 13.76 -2.66 11.59
N ILE A 22 12.80 -3.59 11.56
CA ILE A 22 11.97 -3.86 10.38
C ILE A 22 11.19 -2.62 9.99
N PHE A 23 10.62 -1.86 10.93
CA PHE A 23 9.79 -0.69 10.60
C PHE A 23 10.49 0.65 10.87
N MET A 24 11.82 0.66 10.94
CA MET A 24 12.68 1.85 10.98
C MET A 24 12.33 2.83 12.12
N TYR A 25 12.21 2.33 13.35
CA TYR A 25 12.01 3.12 14.56
C TYR A 25 12.98 2.73 15.71
N GLU A 26 14.11 2.11 15.40
CA GLU A 26 15.12 1.65 16.35
C GLU A 26 15.73 2.77 17.21
N ASP A 27 15.78 3.99 16.68
CA ASP A 27 16.28 5.19 17.36
C ASP A 27 15.19 5.91 18.16
N ASN A 28 13.93 5.48 18.06
CA ASN A 28 12.84 6.10 18.79
C ASN A 28 12.93 5.73 20.29
N PRO A 29 12.96 6.70 21.21
CA PRO A 29 13.03 6.42 22.65
C PRO A 29 11.82 5.63 23.17
N LYS A 30 10.70 5.64 22.43
CA LYS A 30 9.47 4.89 22.74
C LYS A 30 9.36 3.56 21.99
N LYS A 31 10.44 3.05 21.36
CA LYS A 31 10.39 1.83 20.54
C LYS A 31 9.71 0.63 21.21
N ALA A 32 9.97 0.38 22.49
CA ALA A 32 9.33 -0.71 23.22
C ALA A 32 7.80 -0.51 23.37
N GLU A 33 7.34 0.72 23.61
CA GLU A 33 5.91 1.06 23.64
C GLU A 33 5.27 0.90 22.26
N ILE A 34 5.97 1.34 21.21
CA ILE A 34 5.54 1.22 19.82
C ILE A 34 5.40 -0.26 19.43
N SER A 35 6.42 -1.09 19.68
CA SER A 35 6.37 -2.53 19.38
C SER A 35 5.20 -3.21 20.09
N LYS A 36 4.98 -2.91 21.37
CA LYS A 36 3.83 -3.43 22.11
C LYS A 36 2.48 -3.00 21.51
N LYS A 37 2.35 -1.74 21.10
CA LYS A 37 1.13 -1.24 20.43
C LYS A 37 0.89 -1.94 19.10
N LEU A 38 1.93 -2.12 18.28
CA LEU A 38 1.85 -2.84 17.01
C LEU A 38 1.43 -4.29 17.22
N LYS A 39 2.09 -5.01 18.14
CA LYS A 39 1.79 -6.42 18.42
C LYS A 39 0.34 -6.57 18.88
N ASN A 40 -0.10 -5.72 19.81
CA ASN A 40 -1.46 -5.75 20.33
C ASN A 40 -2.53 -5.41 19.28
N TYR A 41 -2.29 -4.39 18.44
CA TYR A 41 -3.26 -3.97 17.43
C TYR A 41 -3.48 -5.03 16.35
N TYR A 42 -2.41 -5.62 15.81
CA TYR A 42 -2.53 -6.59 14.73
C TYR A 42 -2.83 -8.00 15.22
N PHE A 43 -2.19 -8.45 16.30
CA PHE A 43 -2.23 -9.85 16.73
C PHE A 43 -3.03 -10.06 18.02
N GLY A 44 -3.13 -9.04 18.89
CA GLY A 44 -3.73 -9.18 20.21
C GLY A 44 -2.97 -10.21 21.03
N ASN A 45 -3.67 -11.22 21.54
CA ASN A 45 -3.06 -12.34 22.29
C ASN A 45 -2.67 -13.54 21.40
N LYS A 46 -2.78 -13.41 20.08
CA LYS A 46 -2.42 -14.50 19.15
C LYS A 46 -0.94 -14.42 18.77
N ASN A 47 -0.37 -15.58 18.49
CA ASN A 47 0.99 -15.69 17.94
C ASN A 47 1.01 -15.24 16.46
N ILE A 48 2.19 -14.84 15.99
CA ILE A 48 2.47 -14.66 14.57
C ILE A 48 2.75 -16.04 13.97
N ASP A 49 1.78 -16.56 13.23
CA ASP A 49 1.79 -17.88 12.60
C ASP A 49 0.93 -17.87 11.32
N ASP A 50 0.75 -19.03 10.70
CA ASP A 50 -0.06 -19.15 9.48
C ASP A 50 -1.52 -18.68 9.67
N SER A 51 -2.08 -18.79 10.88
CA SER A 51 -3.45 -18.32 11.18
C SER A 51 -3.55 -16.79 11.25
N THR A 52 -2.42 -16.09 11.43
CA THR A 52 -2.34 -14.62 11.49
C THR A 52 -1.58 -14.01 10.31
N LYS A 53 -1.32 -14.80 9.26
CA LYS A 53 -0.60 -14.39 8.05
C LYS A 53 -1.14 -13.11 7.40
N THR A 54 -2.46 -13.00 7.23
CA THR A 54 -3.12 -11.79 6.70
C THR A 54 -2.92 -10.57 7.60
N LYS A 55 -2.90 -10.75 8.93
CA LYS A 55 -2.64 -9.66 9.89
C LYS A 55 -1.19 -9.19 9.78
N LEU A 56 -0.25 -10.12 9.59
CA LEU A 56 1.13 -9.80 9.31
C LEU A 56 1.27 -9.04 7.98
N THR A 57 0.57 -9.47 6.93
CA THR A 57 0.53 -8.75 5.65
C THR A 57 0.01 -7.32 5.83
N ASN A 58 -1.06 -7.15 6.61
CA ASN A 58 -1.60 -5.82 6.91
C ASN A 58 -0.61 -4.95 7.69
N LEU A 59 0.10 -5.49 8.69
CA LEU A 59 1.12 -4.75 9.43
C LEU A 59 2.22 -4.22 8.48
N PHE A 60 2.76 -5.07 7.61
CA PHE A 60 3.77 -4.65 6.63
C PHE A 60 3.20 -3.65 5.63
N SER A 61 2.03 -3.93 5.05
CA SER A 61 1.39 -3.03 4.09
C SER A 61 1.12 -1.66 4.68
N ASP A 62 0.65 -1.60 5.94
CA ASP A 62 0.31 -0.34 6.57
C ASP A 62 1.57 0.48 6.94
N ALA A 63 2.61 -0.19 7.43
CA ALA A 63 3.88 0.45 7.78
C ALA A 63 4.61 1.03 6.56
N TRP A 64 4.69 0.27 5.48
CA TRP A 64 5.53 0.61 4.32
C TRP A 64 4.81 1.39 3.23
N PHE A 65 3.49 1.22 3.09
CA PHE A 65 2.76 1.78 1.96
C PHE A 65 1.58 2.64 2.42
N VAL A 66 0.61 2.09 3.16
CA VAL A 66 -0.68 2.76 3.39
C VAL A 66 -0.52 4.03 4.22
N TYR A 67 0.17 3.98 5.37
CA TYR A 67 0.33 5.15 6.22
C TYR A 67 1.27 6.21 5.59
N PRO A 68 2.48 5.87 5.09
CA PRO A 68 3.34 6.83 4.41
C PRO A 68 2.66 7.49 3.21
N HIS A 69 1.91 6.74 2.40
CA HIS A 69 1.11 7.29 1.30
C HIS A 69 0.08 8.30 1.81
N ALA A 70 -0.73 7.94 2.81
CA ALA A 70 -1.74 8.83 3.38
C ALA A 70 -1.13 10.13 3.94
N ALA A 71 -0.01 10.02 4.67
CA ALA A 71 0.71 11.18 5.18
C ALA A 71 1.27 12.06 4.04
N THR A 72 1.84 11.46 3.01
CA THR A 72 2.40 12.16 1.84
C THR A 72 1.31 12.90 1.07
N VAL A 73 0.21 12.22 0.73
CA VAL A 73 -0.92 12.83 0.02
C VAL A 73 -1.50 14.00 0.80
N HIS A 74 -1.66 13.85 2.11
CA HIS A 74 -2.14 14.93 2.97
C HIS A 74 -1.17 16.13 2.99
N LEU A 75 0.13 15.88 3.13
CA LEU A 75 1.14 16.95 3.12
C LEU A 75 1.18 17.67 1.77
N HIS A 76 1.18 16.94 0.66
CA HIS A 76 1.14 17.56 -0.66
C HIS A 76 -0.13 18.37 -0.85
N ALA A 77 -1.30 17.80 -0.57
CA ALA A 77 -2.58 18.50 -0.74
C ALA A 77 -2.67 19.78 0.12
N LYS A 78 -2.03 19.78 1.29
CA LYS A 78 -1.99 20.93 2.19
C LYS A 78 -1.08 22.06 1.73
N TYR A 79 0.06 21.74 1.13
CA TYR A 79 1.11 22.74 0.87
C TYR A 79 1.33 23.07 -0.62
N THR A 80 0.83 22.27 -1.56
CA THR A 80 0.90 22.62 -2.98
C THR A 80 -0.33 23.42 -3.42
N SER A 81 -0.12 24.32 -4.38
CA SER A 81 -1.20 25.02 -5.08
C SER A 81 -1.78 24.19 -6.24
N HIS A 82 -1.20 23.03 -6.55
CA HIS A 82 -1.62 22.18 -7.66
C HIS A 82 -2.53 21.05 -7.17
N PRO A 83 -3.45 20.54 -8.02
CA PRO A 83 -4.31 19.42 -7.65
C PRO A 83 -3.48 18.16 -7.35
N VAL A 84 -3.81 17.48 -6.25
CA VAL A 84 -3.19 16.19 -5.87
C VAL A 84 -4.19 15.08 -6.12
N TYR A 85 -3.75 14.02 -6.79
CA TYR A 85 -4.57 12.87 -7.14
C TYR A 85 -4.01 11.61 -6.49
N SER A 86 -4.89 10.76 -5.98
CA SER A 86 -4.55 9.50 -5.31
C SER A 86 -5.41 8.38 -5.90
N TYR A 87 -4.83 7.20 -6.09
CA TYR A 87 -5.53 6.02 -6.60
C TYR A 87 -5.22 4.79 -5.75
N LEU A 88 -6.15 3.84 -5.74
CA LEU A 88 -5.95 2.53 -5.16
C LEU A 88 -6.05 1.51 -6.29
N PHE A 89 -5.00 0.71 -6.45
CA PHE A 89 -5.01 -0.39 -7.41
C PHE A 89 -5.63 -1.61 -6.74
N GLY A 90 -6.76 -2.09 -7.28
CA GLY A 90 -7.61 -3.16 -6.76
C GLY A 90 -7.63 -4.44 -7.60
N ILE A 91 -6.80 -4.49 -8.64
CA ILE A 91 -6.85 -5.54 -9.66
C ILE A 91 -5.86 -6.64 -9.30
N LYS A 92 -6.37 -7.87 -9.29
CA LYS A 92 -5.57 -9.09 -9.12
C LYS A 92 -5.37 -9.69 -10.50
N GLY A 93 -4.18 -9.49 -11.07
CA GLY A 93 -3.83 -10.15 -12.33
C GLY A 93 -3.58 -11.65 -12.12
N SER A 94 -3.46 -12.37 -13.23
CA SER A 94 -3.29 -13.82 -13.30
C SER A 94 -1.95 -14.31 -12.71
N LEU A 95 -0.98 -13.42 -12.59
CA LEU A 95 0.35 -13.64 -12.04
C LEU A 95 0.56 -12.93 -10.69
N SER A 96 0.32 -13.63 -9.59
CA SER A 96 0.59 -13.14 -8.24
C SER A 96 2.07 -13.28 -7.88
N PHE A 97 2.70 -12.27 -7.27
CA PHE A 97 4.05 -12.43 -6.68
C PHE A 97 4.08 -13.54 -5.63
N ALA A 98 2.94 -13.88 -5.03
CA ALA A 98 2.78 -15.06 -4.17
C ALA A 98 3.25 -16.36 -4.85
N LYS A 99 3.01 -16.50 -6.17
CA LYS A 99 3.51 -17.65 -6.96
C LYS A 99 5.03 -17.67 -7.04
N ILE A 100 5.68 -16.50 -7.16
CA ILE A 100 7.15 -16.39 -7.25
C ILE A 100 7.78 -16.73 -5.91
N ILE A 101 7.24 -16.20 -4.82
CA ILE A 101 7.79 -16.44 -3.49
C ILE A 101 7.45 -17.83 -2.94
N GLY A 102 6.72 -18.65 -3.71
CA GLY A 102 6.46 -20.06 -3.46
C GLY A 102 5.25 -20.36 -2.56
N ASP A 103 4.28 -19.45 -2.46
CA ASP A 103 3.02 -19.66 -1.74
C ASP A 103 1.82 -19.26 -2.61
N PRO A 104 1.52 -20.04 -3.67
CA PRO A 104 0.53 -19.66 -4.69
C PRO A 104 -0.91 -19.71 -4.17
N GLU A 105 -1.18 -20.44 -3.10
CA GLU A 105 -2.53 -20.69 -2.56
C GLU A 105 -3.00 -19.58 -1.60
N HIS A 106 -2.08 -18.86 -0.98
CA HIS A 106 -2.45 -17.80 -0.04
C HIS A 106 -2.78 -16.48 -0.74
N ASP A 107 -3.92 -15.90 -0.37
CA ASP A 107 -4.32 -14.60 -0.87
C ASP A 107 -3.71 -13.46 -0.04
N TYR A 108 -2.56 -12.96 -0.49
CA TYR A 108 -1.91 -11.77 0.07
C TYR A 108 -2.54 -10.46 -0.40
N GLY A 109 -3.66 -10.52 -1.13
CA GLY A 109 -4.22 -9.38 -1.83
C GLY A 109 -3.43 -9.08 -3.10
N ILE A 110 -3.23 -7.78 -3.36
CA ILE A 110 -2.69 -7.32 -4.63
C ILE A 110 -1.18 -7.30 -4.52
N THR A 111 -0.58 -8.34 -5.05
CA THR A 111 0.87 -8.48 -5.14
C THR A 111 1.35 -8.30 -6.59
N TYR A 112 0.54 -7.61 -7.38
CA TYR A 112 0.72 -7.48 -8.81
C TYR A 112 1.63 -6.30 -9.14
N ILE A 113 2.70 -6.57 -9.90
CA ILE A 113 3.66 -5.58 -10.35
C ILE A 113 3.52 -5.47 -11.87
N TYR A 114 2.69 -4.53 -12.34
CA TYR A 114 2.62 -4.22 -13.79
C TYR A 114 3.89 -3.50 -14.28
N LEU A 115 4.63 -2.80 -13.41
CA LEU A 115 5.76 -1.97 -13.82
C LEU A 115 7.07 -2.72 -14.08
N ILE A 116 7.13 -4.02 -13.79
CA ILE A 116 8.34 -4.82 -14.04
C ILE A 116 8.00 -6.01 -14.95
N MET A 117 7.47 -5.70 -16.15
CA MET A 117 7.23 -6.69 -17.21
C MET A 117 8.51 -7.43 -17.61
N GLU A 118 9.70 -6.87 -17.36
CA GLU A 118 10.98 -7.54 -17.59
C GLU A 118 11.18 -8.81 -16.76
N ILE A 119 10.48 -8.96 -15.62
CA ILE A 119 10.52 -10.20 -14.82
C ILE A 119 9.71 -11.33 -15.50
N PHE A 120 8.84 -11.01 -16.46
CA PHE A 120 7.90 -11.96 -17.05
C PHE A 120 7.86 -11.92 -18.59
N PRO A 121 8.96 -12.33 -19.26
CA PRO A 121 9.07 -12.25 -20.72
C PRO A 121 8.00 -13.06 -21.48
N ASP A 122 7.47 -14.14 -20.89
CA ASP A 122 6.43 -14.99 -21.52
C ASP A 122 4.99 -14.63 -21.13
N TYR A 123 4.80 -13.60 -20.29
CA TYR A 123 3.47 -13.24 -19.80
C TYR A 123 2.63 -12.56 -20.88
N LYS A 124 1.39 -13.04 -21.04
CA LYS A 124 0.40 -12.48 -21.96
C LYS A 124 -0.84 -12.06 -21.17
N PRO A 125 -1.18 -10.76 -21.12
CA PRO A 125 -2.36 -10.30 -20.42
C PRO A 125 -3.63 -10.82 -21.11
N ASP A 126 -4.59 -11.25 -20.30
CA ASP A 126 -5.95 -11.51 -20.78
C ASP A 126 -6.69 -10.20 -21.14
N GLU A 127 -7.89 -10.31 -21.70
CA GLU A 127 -8.66 -9.12 -22.12
C GLU A 127 -9.01 -8.16 -20.97
N SER A 128 -9.16 -8.68 -19.77
CA SER A 128 -9.45 -7.86 -18.59
C SER A 128 -8.19 -7.13 -18.12
N GLU A 129 -7.04 -7.81 -18.14
CA GLU A 129 -5.74 -7.22 -17.85
C GLU A 129 -5.35 -6.16 -18.91
N LYS A 130 -5.66 -6.40 -20.19
CA LYS A 130 -5.53 -5.38 -21.25
C LYS A 130 -6.40 -4.16 -20.97
N LYS A 131 -7.66 -4.35 -20.58
CA LYS A 131 -8.55 -3.25 -20.18
C LYS A 131 -7.95 -2.44 -19.03
N CYS A 132 -7.33 -3.09 -18.05
CA CYS A 132 -6.61 -2.41 -16.96
C CYS A 132 -5.43 -1.59 -17.48
N ILE A 133 -4.61 -2.17 -18.36
CA ILE A 133 -3.46 -1.49 -18.98
C ILE A 133 -3.95 -0.25 -19.72
N ASP A 134 -5.01 -0.35 -20.51
CA ASP A 134 -5.58 0.76 -21.26
C ASP A 134 -6.10 1.87 -20.33
N ILE A 135 -6.79 1.51 -19.23
CA ILE A 135 -7.24 2.48 -18.21
C ILE A 135 -6.04 3.21 -17.62
N MET A 136 -5.05 2.49 -17.08
CA MET A 136 -3.93 3.09 -16.36
C MET A 136 -3.02 3.92 -17.27
N THR A 137 -2.70 3.42 -18.47
CA THR A 137 -1.88 4.16 -19.43
C THR A 137 -2.59 5.41 -19.92
N SER A 138 -3.91 5.37 -20.12
CA SER A 138 -4.71 6.55 -20.48
C SER A 138 -4.73 7.59 -19.37
N LEU A 139 -4.97 7.18 -18.11
CA LEU A 139 -4.98 8.08 -16.94
C LEU A 139 -3.62 8.75 -16.73
N TRP A 140 -2.53 7.98 -16.77
CA TRP A 140 -1.18 8.52 -16.61
C TRP A 140 -0.77 9.42 -17.78
N THR A 141 -1.11 9.05 -19.02
CA THR A 141 -0.81 9.88 -20.20
C THR A 141 -1.57 11.21 -20.12
N ALA A 142 -2.85 11.19 -19.75
CA ALA A 142 -3.64 12.40 -19.57
C ALA A 142 -3.07 13.32 -18.47
N PHE A 143 -2.66 12.74 -17.33
CA PHE A 143 -2.00 13.49 -16.27
C PHE A 143 -0.67 14.09 -16.72
N ALA A 144 0.18 13.34 -17.42
CA ALA A 144 1.45 13.83 -17.94
C ALA A 144 1.27 14.96 -18.95
N LEU A 145 0.24 14.90 -19.80
CA LEU A 145 -0.03 15.92 -20.81
C LEU A 145 -0.72 17.18 -20.26
N THR A 146 -1.56 17.04 -19.23
CA THR A 146 -2.50 18.11 -18.85
C THR A 146 -2.51 18.48 -17.37
N GLY A 147 -1.87 17.67 -16.51
CA GLY A 147 -1.98 17.78 -15.05
C GLY A 147 -3.32 17.29 -14.48
N ASN A 148 -4.26 16.84 -15.32
CA ASN A 148 -5.53 16.24 -14.92
C ASN A 148 -5.63 14.82 -15.49
N PRO A 149 -5.81 13.76 -14.68
CA PRO A 149 -5.87 12.39 -15.17
C PRO A 149 -7.18 12.06 -15.92
N THR A 150 -8.22 12.87 -15.76
CA THR A 150 -9.51 12.69 -16.46
C THR A 150 -10.04 14.03 -16.99
N PRO A 151 -9.36 14.65 -17.99
CA PRO A 151 -9.82 15.91 -18.58
C PRO A 151 -11.15 15.72 -19.30
N THR A 152 -11.38 14.53 -19.85
CA THR A 152 -12.64 14.05 -20.43
C THR A 152 -12.98 12.66 -19.87
N THR A 153 -14.26 12.36 -19.75
CA THR A 153 -14.73 11.00 -19.41
C THR A 153 -15.14 10.24 -20.67
N ASN A 154 -15.14 8.91 -20.59
CA ASN A 154 -15.65 8.05 -21.66
C ASN A 154 -16.27 6.78 -21.05
N SER A 155 -16.63 5.79 -21.88
CA SER A 155 -17.20 4.52 -21.42
C SER A 155 -16.25 3.67 -20.57
N LEU A 156 -14.93 3.89 -20.69
CA LEU A 156 -13.89 3.15 -19.99
C LEU A 156 -13.46 3.84 -18.68
N ILE A 157 -13.43 5.18 -18.67
CA ILE A 157 -12.99 6.02 -17.56
C ILE A 157 -14.16 6.89 -17.11
N LYS A 158 -14.92 6.37 -16.15
CA LYS A 158 -16.04 7.04 -15.49
C LYS A 158 -16.18 6.50 -14.07
N PRO A 159 -16.18 7.34 -13.02
CA PRO A 159 -16.38 8.79 -13.01
C PRO A 159 -15.10 9.60 -13.29
N LYS A 160 -15.21 10.94 -13.26
CA LYS A 160 -14.03 11.81 -13.18
C LYS A 160 -13.21 11.49 -11.93
N TRP A 161 -11.90 11.55 -12.06
CA TRP A 161 -10.98 11.47 -10.95
C TRP A 161 -10.83 12.85 -10.35
N GLU A 162 -11.49 13.06 -9.21
CA GLU A 162 -11.42 14.32 -8.48
C GLU A 162 -10.14 14.38 -7.64
N PRO A 163 -9.49 15.55 -7.55
CA PRO A 163 -8.34 15.72 -6.68
C PRO A 163 -8.76 15.63 -5.20
N ILE A 164 -7.77 15.51 -4.31
CA ILE A 164 -7.96 15.59 -2.87
C ILE A 164 -8.60 16.93 -2.50
N GLN A 165 -9.63 16.90 -1.64
CA GLN A 165 -10.39 18.07 -1.20
C GLN A 165 -10.59 18.01 0.32
N ASN A 166 -10.58 19.18 0.98
CA ASN A 166 -10.93 19.36 2.40
C ASN A 166 -10.20 18.40 3.36
N ASP A 167 -8.93 18.10 3.09
CA ASP A 167 -8.12 17.13 3.84
C ASP A 167 -8.70 15.69 3.90
N VAL A 168 -9.66 15.36 3.04
CA VAL A 168 -10.25 14.02 2.95
C VAL A 168 -9.44 13.16 1.98
N LEU A 169 -8.91 12.04 2.47
CA LEU A 169 -8.18 11.08 1.64
C LEU A 169 -9.16 10.30 0.76
N SER A 170 -9.26 10.72 -0.50
CA SER A 170 -9.98 10.02 -1.55
C SER A 170 -9.04 9.23 -2.45
N TYR A 171 -9.61 8.23 -3.11
CA TYR A 171 -8.92 7.38 -4.07
C TYR A 171 -9.77 7.22 -5.32
N TYR A 172 -9.10 7.24 -6.47
CA TYR A 172 -9.61 6.58 -7.67
C TYR A 172 -9.33 5.09 -7.55
N PHE A 173 -10.36 4.31 -7.25
CA PHE A 173 -10.21 2.89 -6.99
C PHE A 173 -10.47 2.08 -8.26
N LEU A 174 -9.41 1.48 -8.79
CA LEU A 174 -9.47 0.49 -9.85
C LEU A 174 -9.84 -0.85 -9.25
N ARG A 175 -11.09 -1.27 -9.39
CA ARG A 175 -11.61 -2.46 -8.72
C ARG A 175 -11.26 -3.75 -9.46
N SER A 176 -11.43 -4.87 -8.77
CA SER A 176 -11.18 -6.22 -9.31
C SER A 176 -12.08 -6.62 -10.48
N ASP A 177 -13.22 -5.95 -10.67
CA ASP A 177 -14.10 -6.10 -11.84
C ASP A 177 -13.73 -5.17 -13.01
N TYR A 178 -12.52 -4.59 -12.96
CA TYR A 178 -11.98 -3.73 -14.02
C TYR A 178 -12.85 -2.51 -14.29
N ASP A 179 -13.48 -2.01 -13.22
CA ASP A 179 -14.26 -0.78 -13.18
C ASP A 179 -13.59 0.21 -12.22
N VAL A 180 -13.91 1.49 -12.38
CA VAL A 180 -13.29 2.58 -11.63
C VAL A 180 -14.32 3.36 -10.83
N LYS A 181 -13.99 3.70 -9.58
CA LYS A 181 -14.86 4.54 -8.75
C LYS A 181 -14.09 5.49 -7.86
N MET A 182 -14.68 6.65 -7.57
CA MET A 182 -14.22 7.47 -6.45
C MET A 182 -14.65 6.82 -5.13
N THR A 183 -13.74 6.78 -4.18
CA THR A 183 -13.97 6.24 -2.84
C THR A 183 -13.11 6.97 -1.82
N GLN A 184 -13.45 6.84 -0.55
CA GLN A 184 -12.83 7.55 0.55
C GLN A 184 -12.69 6.58 1.72
N ASP A 185 -11.74 6.85 2.61
CA ASP A 185 -11.65 6.24 3.95
C ASP A 185 -11.52 4.70 4.02
N ILE A 186 -11.12 4.03 2.94
CA ILE A 186 -10.99 2.55 2.89
C ILE A 186 -10.10 1.98 4.01
N TYR A 187 -9.07 2.73 4.42
CA TYR A 187 -8.12 2.33 5.45
C TYR A 187 -8.09 3.26 6.66
N LYS A 188 -9.17 4.02 6.88
CA LYS A 188 -9.21 5.11 7.86
C LYS A 188 -8.78 4.67 9.26
N GLU A 189 -9.34 3.59 9.79
CA GLU A 189 -9.00 3.10 11.13
C GLU A 189 -7.51 2.74 11.29
N ARG A 190 -6.93 2.13 10.25
CA ARG A 190 -5.51 1.73 10.25
C ARG A 190 -4.61 2.95 10.14
N ILE A 191 -4.94 3.88 9.24
CA ILE A 191 -4.23 5.16 9.09
C ILE A 191 -4.28 5.95 10.40
N ASP A 192 -5.44 6.04 11.05
CA ASP A 192 -5.61 6.74 12.32
C ASP A 192 -4.80 6.08 13.44
N PHE A 193 -4.73 4.74 13.47
CA PHE A 193 -3.87 4.02 14.40
C PHE A 193 -2.40 4.41 14.23
N TRP A 194 -1.87 4.35 12.99
CA TRP A 194 -0.47 4.71 12.70
C TRP A 194 -0.16 6.19 12.98
N LYS A 195 -1.10 7.08 12.67
CA LYS A 195 -1.01 8.51 12.97
C LYS A 195 -0.83 8.76 14.47
N ASN A 196 -1.48 7.96 15.32
CA ASN A 196 -1.44 8.08 16.77
C ASN A 196 -0.28 7.31 17.43
N LEU A 197 0.53 6.57 16.65
CA LEU A 197 1.60 5.72 17.17
C LEU A 197 2.80 6.51 17.74
N SER A 198 2.80 7.86 17.64
CA SER A 198 3.98 8.71 17.88
C SER A 198 5.17 8.33 16.97
N TYR A 199 4.86 7.87 15.77
CA TYR A 199 5.81 7.59 14.69
C TYR A 199 6.23 8.93 14.05
N ASP A 200 6.95 9.76 14.80
CA ASP A 200 7.51 10.98 14.25
C ASP A 200 8.93 10.73 13.74
N SER A 201 9.02 10.26 12.49
CA SER A 201 10.29 10.15 11.76
C SER A 201 10.89 11.51 11.39
N ARG A 202 10.19 12.64 11.62
CA ARG A 202 10.77 13.98 11.32
C ARG A 202 11.94 14.33 12.23
N ASN A 203 12.14 13.58 13.31
CA ASN A 203 13.26 13.72 14.23
C ASN A 203 14.37 12.67 14.02
N SER A 204 14.18 11.68 13.14
CA SER A 204 15.30 10.82 12.76
C SER A 204 16.21 11.62 11.81
N ARG A 205 17.51 11.60 12.08
CA ARG A 205 18.50 12.23 11.20
C ARG A 205 18.44 11.49 9.87
N ILE A 206 17.82 12.09 8.86
CA ILE A 206 18.00 11.67 7.47
C ILE A 206 19.48 11.90 7.19
N LYS A 207 20.26 10.82 7.17
CA LYS A 207 21.58 10.85 6.55
C LYS A 207 21.29 10.76 5.07
N ASP A 208 21.55 11.84 4.35
CA ASP A 208 21.60 11.76 2.90
C ASP A 208 22.67 10.73 2.52
N GLU A 209 22.27 9.69 1.81
CA GLU A 209 23.22 8.80 1.13
C GLU A 209 23.68 9.53 -0.14
N PHE A 210 24.82 10.22 -0.04
CA PHE A 210 25.61 10.69 -1.17
C PHE A 210 26.73 9.70 -1.48
#